data_AF-A0A7X6TEV7-F1
#
_entry.id   AF-A0A7X6TEV7-F1
#
_cell.length_a   1.000
_cell.length_b   1.000
_cell.length_c   1.000
_cell.angle_alpha   90.00
_cell.angle_beta   90.00
_cell.angle_gamma   90.00
#
_symmetry.space_group_name_H-M   'P 1'
#
loop_
_entity.id
_entity.type
_entity.pdbx_description
1 polymer ?
#
loop_
_entity_poly.entity_id
_entity_poly.type
_entity_poly.pdbx_seq_one_letter_code
_entity_poly.pdbx_strand_id
1 'polypeptide(L)'
;MIYITIFIAAVFVNNIVLSQFLGVCPFLGVSKKISTALGMSGAVAFVLTLATIITWLIFHYLLEPYELTFLQTISFILVIAALVQLVEIILKKVSKPLYQALGVYLPLITT
;
A
#
# COMPACT_ATOMS: atom_id res chain seq x y z
N MET A 1 16.31 15.99 -25.01
CA MET A 1 14.94 16.48 -24.75
C MET A 1 14.02 15.42 -24.15
N ILE A 2 14.03 14.17 -24.64
CA ILE A 2 13.23 13.05 -24.09
C ILE A 2 13.38 12.79 -22.58
N TYR A 3 14.60 12.87 -22.02
CA TYR A 3 14.80 12.61 -20.58
C TYR A 3 14.16 13.66 -19.67
N ILE A 4 14.15 14.92 -20.10
CA ILE A 4 13.52 16.03 -19.34
C ILE A 4 11.99 15.87 -19.38
N THR A 5 11.43 15.45 -20.51
CA THR A 5 9.99 15.19 -20.65
C THR A 5 9.55 13.99 -19.81
N ILE A 6 10.34 12.91 -19.77
CA ILE A 6 10.07 11.75 -18.88
C ILE A 6 10.14 12.18 -17.42
N PHE A 7 11.12 12.99 -17.03
CA PHE A 7 11.27 13.47 -15.65
C PHE A 7 10.09 14.35 -15.23
N ILE A 8 9.68 15.31 -16.07
CA ILE A 8 8.53 16.18 -15.81
C ILE A 8 7.22 15.38 -15.80
N ALA A 9 7.04 14.43 -16.73
CA ALA A 9 5.87 13.57 -16.78
C ALA A 9 5.78 12.64 -15.56
N ALA A 10 6.89 12.11 -15.08
CA ALA A 10 6.94 11.26 -13.88
C ALA A 10 6.61 12.06 -12.60
N VAL A 11 7.12 13.28 -12.47
CA VAL A 11 6.95 14.10 -11.25
C VAL A 11 5.58 14.78 -11.17
N PHE A 12 5.01 15.22 -12.30
CA PHE A 12 3.76 15.99 -12.31
C PHE A 12 2.54 15.24 -12.87
N VAL A 13 2.72 14.39 -13.89
CA VAL A 13 1.58 13.78 -14.61
C VAL A 13 1.26 12.37 -14.10
N ASN A 14 2.28 11.56 -13.79
CA ASN A 14 2.11 10.17 -13.30
C ASN A 14 2.38 10.02 -11.80
N ASN A 15 2.56 11.11 -11.08
CA ASN A 15 2.86 11.05 -9.66
C ASN A 15 1.61 10.64 -8.87
N ILE A 16 1.69 9.48 -8.21
CA ILE A 16 0.60 8.87 -7.43
C ILE A 16 0.03 9.86 -6.41
N VAL A 17 0.86 10.73 -5.84
CA VAL A 17 0.46 11.69 -4.80
C VAL A 17 -0.22 12.94 -5.38
N LEU A 18 0.23 13.45 -6.53
CA LEU A 18 -0.29 14.70 -7.12
C LEU A 18 -1.42 14.49 -8.14
N SER A 19 -1.44 13.36 -8.85
CA SER A 19 -2.37 13.13 -9.96
C SER A 19 -3.46 12.10 -9.64
N GLN A 20 -3.16 11.07 -8.84
CA GLN A 20 -4.13 10.02 -8.55
C GLN A 20 -4.78 10.17 -7.16
N PHE A 21 -4.27 11.04 -6.29
CA PHE A 21 -4.77 11.28 -4.92
C PHE A 21 -4.93 10.00 -4.07
N LEU A 22 -4.18 8.93 -4.36
CA LEU A 22 -4.18 7.72 -3.53
C LEU A 22 -3.26 7.91 -2.31
N GLY A 23 -3.69 7.45 -1.15
CA GLY A 23 -2.85 7.42 0.06
C GLY A 23 -2.61 8.77 0.74
N VAL A 24 -3.42 9.79 0.46
CA VAL A 24 -3.29 11.13 1.10
C VAL A 24 -3.58 11.07 2.61
N CYS A 25 -4.48 10.19 3.03
CA CYS A 25 -4.89 10.02 4.43
C CYS A 25 -3.71 9.66 5.38
N PRO A 26 -2.90 8.60 5.12
CA PRO A 26 -1.71 8.32 5.92
C PRO A 26 -0.59 9.35 5.70
N PHE A 27 -0.49 9.96 4.52
CA PHE A 27 0.52 10.97 4.24
C PHE A 27 0.35 12.21 5.14
N LEU A 28 -0.86 12.76 5.21
CA LEU A 28 -1.15 13.93 6.05
C LEU A 28 -1.02 13.64 7.56
N GLY A 29 -1.36 12.42 7.99
CA GLY A 29 -1.29 12.02 9.40
C GLY A 29 0.13 11.87 9.94
N VAL A 30 1.08 11.39 9.12
CA VAL A 30 2.41 10.96 9.58
C VAL A 30 3.53 11.93 9.20
N SER A 31 3.22 13.01 8.48
CA SER A 31 4.20 14.01 7.99
C SER A 31 4.93 14.82 9.07
N LYS A 32 4.51 14.77 10.34
CA LYS A 32 5.10 15.59 11.42
C LYS A 32 6.50 15.14 11.86
N LYS A 33 6.87 13.87 11.67
CA LYS A 33 8.18 13.33 12.08
C LYS A 33 8.75 12.42 10.99
N ILE A 34 9.99 12.69 10.60
CA ILE A 34 10.70 11.91 9.57
C ILE A 34 10.85 10.44 10.01
N SER A 35 11.13 10.20 11.29
CA SER A 35 11.31 8.84 11.83
C SER A 35 10.04 7.97 11.71
N THR A 36 8.85 8.55 11.88
CA THR A 36 7.58 7.83 11.72
C THR A 36 7.18 7.70 10.25
N ALA A 37 7.47 8.72 9.43
CA ALA A 37 7.22 8.69 8.00
C ALA A 37 8.02 7.60 7.29
N LEU A 38 9.29 7.41 7.67
CA LEU A 38 10.16 6.36 7.12
C LEU A 38 9.65 4.96 7.45
N GLY A 39 9.16 4.76 8.69
CA GLY A 39 8.57 3.49 9.11
C GLY A 39 7.27 3.18 8.37
N MET A 40 6.44 4.20 8.12
CA MET A 40 5.18 4.05 7.38
C MET A 40 5.40 3.74 5.91
N SER A 41 6.30 4.45 5.23
CA SER A 41 6.59 4.19 3.82
C SER A 41 7.20 2.80 3.61
N GLY A 42 8.07 2.35 4.53
CA GLY A 42 8.61 0.99 4.52
C GLY A 42 7.54 -0.08 4.69
N ALA A 43 6.62 0.09 5.65
CA ALA A 43 5.52 -0.83 5.88
C ALA A 43 4.57 -0.90 4.67
N VAL A 44 4.20 0.25 4.10
CA VAL A 44 3.32 0.33 2.92
C VAL A 44 3.96 -0.30 1.69
N ALA A 45 5.24 -0.02 1.42
CA ALA A 45 5.96 -0.62 0.30
C ALA A 45 6.04 -2.15 0.42
N PHE A 46 6.27 -2.66 1.62
CA PHE A 46 6.31 -4.09 1.88
C PHE A 46 4.95 -4.76 1.68
N VAL A 47 3.87 -4.18 2.21
CA VAL A 47 2.51 -4.72 2.03
C VAL A 47 2.10 -4.69 0.56
N LEU A 48 2.32 -3.56 -0.13
CA LEU A 48 1.94 -3.42 -1.54
C LEU A 48 2.67 -4.40 -2.44
N THR A 49 3.99 -4.55 -2.27
CA THR A 49 4.78 -5.50 -3.09
C THR A 49 4.30 -6.94 -2.92
N LEU A 50 4.09 -7.39 -1.68
CA LEU A 50 3.55 -8.73 -1.42
C LEU A 50 2.12 -8.90 -1.91
N ALA A 51 1.27 -7.90 -1.67
CA ALA A 51 -0.12 -7.93 -2.13
C ALA A 51 -0.19 -8.06 -3.64
N THR A 52 0.58 -7.28 -4.41
CA THR A 52 0.59 -7.37 -5.88
C THR A 52 1.03 -8.74 -6.38
N ILE A 53 2.03 -9.36 -5.75
CA ILE A 53 2.49 -10.71 -6.15
C ILE A 53 1.38 -11.74 -5.91
N ILE A 54 0.74 -11.69 -4.73
CA ILE A 54 -0.29 -12.66 -4.35
C ILE A 54 -1.57 -12.44 -5.16
N THR A 55 -2.01 -11.20 -5.35
CA THR A 55 -3.22 -10.90 -6.14
C THR A 55 -3.03 -11.25 -7.61
N TRP A 56 -1.82 -11.07 -8.17
CA TRP A 56 -1.51 -11.52 -9.52
C TRP A 56 -1.60 -13.05 -9.66
N LEU A 57 -1.05 -13.78 -8.69
CA LEU A 57 -1.17 -15.25 -8.64
C LEU A 57 -2.65 -15.67 -8.57
N ILE A 58 -3.44 -15.06 -7.68
CA ILE A 58 -4.85 -15.39 -7.51
C ILE A 58 -5.66 -15.04 -8.75
N PHE A 59 -5.37 -13.90 -9.40
CA PHE A 59 -6.09 -13.48 -10.59
C PHE A 59 -5.88 -14.47 -11.74
N HIS A 60 -4.62 -14.82 -12.03
CA HIS A 60 -4.27 -15.66 -13.18
C HIS A 60 -4.56 -17.16 -12.94
N TYR A 61 -4.31 -17.68 -11.73
CA TYR A 61 -4.51 -19.10 -11.44
C TYR A 61 -5.90 -19.46 -10.92
N LEU A 62 -6.66 -18.50 -10.38
CA LEU A 62 -7.94 -18.77 -9.71
C LEU A 62 -9.12 -18.04 -10.36
N LEU A 63 -9.00 -16.78 -10.77
CA LEU A 63 -10.16 -16.03 -11.26
C LEU A 63 -10.39 -16.24 -12.76
N GLU A 64 -9.32 -16.25 -13.55
CA GLU A 64 -9.38 -16.46 -14.99
C GLU A 64 -9.88 -17.86 -15.39
N PRO A 65 -9.39 -18.98 -14.82
CA PRO A 65 -9.84 -20.31 -15.23
C PRO A 65 -11.24 -20.70 -14.73
N TYR A 66 -11.74 -20.02 -13.69
CA TYR A 66 -13.07 -20.29 -13.13
C TYR A 66 -14.13 -19.26 -13.57
N GLU A 67 -13.78 -18.31 -14.45
CA GLU A 67 -14.64 -17.21 -14.91
C GLU A 67 -15.23 -16.36 -13.75
N LEU A 68 -14.53 -16.32 -12.61
CA LEU A 68 -14.96 -15.61 -11.38
C LEU A 68 -14.48 -14.16 -11.35
N THR A 69 -14.28 -13.53 -12.51
CA THR A 69 -13.72 -12.18 -12.64
C THR A 69 -14.52 -11.13 -11.86
N PHE A 70 -15.82 -11.35 -11.64
CA PHE A 70 -16.66 -10.47 -10.81
C PHE A 70 -16.23 -10.42 -9.33
N LEU A 71 -15.59 -11.47 -8.79
CA LEU A 71 -15.12 -11.53 -7.41
C LEU A 71 -13.72 -10.91 -7.20
N GLN A 72 -13.10 -10.38 -8.26
CA GLN A 72 -11.76 -9.78 -8.21
C GLN A 72 -11.60 -8.75 -7.09
N THR A 73 -12.51 -7.78 -7.01
CA THR A 73 -12.42 -6.71 -6.02
C THR A 73 -12.46 -7.24 -4.59
N ILE A 74 -13.37 -8.18 -4.29
CA ILE A 74 -13.53 -8.75 -2.95
C ILE A 74 -12.31 -9.60 -2.59
N SER A 75 -11.83 -10.42 -3.52
CA SER A 75 -10.64 -11.26 -3.33
C SER A 75 -9.40 -10.41 -3.02
N PHE A 76 -9.19 -9.33 -3.78
CA PHE A 76 -8.04 -8.45 -3.59
C PHE A 76 -8.09 -7.73 -2.24
N ILE A 77 -9.24 -7.20 -1.83
CA ILE A 77 -9.40 -6.55 -0.52
C ILE A 77 -9.12 -7.55 0.61
N LEU A 78 -9.62 -8.79 0.50
CA LEU A 78 -9.43 -9.82 1.52
C LEU A 78 -7.94 -10.21 1.69
N VAL A 79 -7.21 -10.33 0.58
CA VAL A 79 -5.76 -10.58 0.58
C VAL A 79 -5.00 -9.42 1.23
N ILE A 80 -5.30 -8.18 0.83
CA ILE A 80 -4.63 -6.99 1.37
C ILE A 80 -4.92 -6.87 2.87
N ALA A 81 -6.17 -7.04 3.30
CA ALA A 81 -6.57 -6.99 4.70
C ALA A 81 -5.83 -8.02 5.55
N ALA A 82 -5.73 -9.27 5.09
CA ALA A 82 -5.00 -10.32 5.80
C ALA A 82 -3.51 -9.99 5.97
N LEU A 83 -2.87 -9.43 4.94
CA LEU A 83 -1.46 -9.00 4.98
C LEU A 83 -1.25 -7.82 5.92
N VAL A 84 -2.13 -6.81 5.89
CA VAL A 84 -2.06 -5.65 6.80
C VAL A 84 -2.22 -6.10 8.24
N GLN A 85 -3.15 -7.02 8.53
CA GLN A 85 -3.33 -7.61 9.86
C GLN A 85 -2.05 -8.27 10.37
N LEU A 86 -1.36 -9.03 9.50
CA LEU A 86 -0.09 -9.68 9.84
C LEU A 86 0.98 -8.64 10.18
N VAL A 87 1.09 -7.57 9.38
CA VAL A 87 2.05 -6.49 9.61
C VAL A 87 1.76 -5.71 10.90
N GLU A 88 0.49 -5.54 11.27
CA GLU A 88 0.11 -4.94 12.55
C GLU A 88 0.66 -5.72 13.75
N ILE A 89 0.52 -7.05 13.71
CA ILE A 89 1.02 -7.94 14.76
C ILE A 89 2.55 -7.89 14.84
N ILE A 90 3.23 -7.87 13.69
CA ILE A 90 4.69 -7.74 13.61
C ILE A 90 5.15 -6.40 14.22
N LEU A 91 4.51 -5.29 13.85
CA LEU A 91 4.87 -3.96 14.35
C LEU A 91 4.63 -3.80 15.86
N LYS A 92 3.56 -4.41 16.41
CA LYS A 92 3.35 -4.48 17.87
C LYS A 92 4.52 -5.15 18.60
N LYS A 93 5.11 -6.18 17.98
CA LYS A 93 6.18 -6.99 18.58
C LYS A 93 7.57 -6.37 18.41
N VAL A 94 7.85 -5.75 17.27
CA VAL A 94 9.17 -5.17 16.95
C VAL A 94 9.39 -3.83 17.64
N SER A 95 8.37 -2.94 17.65
CA SER A 95 8.55 -1.58 18.18
C SER A 95 7.24 -0.93 18.64
N LYS A 96 6.98 -1.00 19.95
CA LYS A 96 5.90 -0.25 20.62
C LYS A 96 5.85 1.26 20.32
N PRO A 97 6.97 2.02 20.27
CA PRO A 97 6.89 3.46 19.98
C PRO A 97 6.43 3.75 18.54
N LEU A 98 6.77 2.88 17.58
CA LEU A 98 6.30 3.02 16.20
C LEU A 98 4.82 2.63 16.09
N TYR A 99 4.40 1.57 16.78
CA TYR A 99 2.99 1.18 16.84
C TYR A 99 2.10 2.26 17.48
N GLN A 100 2.56 2.95 18.54
CA GLN A 100 1.80 4.05 19.15
C GLN A 100 1.66 5.28 18.23
N ALA A 101 2.65 5.54 17.37
CA ALA A 101 2.58 6.64 16.42
C ALA A 101 1.78 6.30 15.15
N LEU A 102 1.66 5.01 14.81
CA LEU A 102 1.24 4.56 13.49
C LEU A 102 0.02 3.64 13.48
N GLY A 103 -0.35 3.07 14.63
CA GLY A 103 -1.37 2.02 14.75
C GLY A 103 -2.77 2.43 14.29
N VAL A 104 -3.11 3.72 14.35
CA VAL A 104 -4.39 4.24 13.84
C VAL A 104 -4.41 4.30 12.31
N TYR A 105 -3.25 4.46 11.66
CA TYR A 105 -3.12 4.60 10.21
C TYR A 105 -2.82 3.28 9.49
N LEU A 106 -2.45 2.22 10.22
CA LEU A 106 -2.21 0.89 9.65
C LEU A 106 -3.45 0.29 8.95
N PRO A 107 -4.65 0.31 9.54
CA PRO A 107 -5.85 -0.22 8.88
C PRO A 107 -6.26 0.56 7.63
N LEU A 108 -5.92 1.85 7.56
CA LEU A 108 -6.16 2.69 6.37
C LEU A 108 -5.33 2.28 5.15
N ILE A 109 -4.37 1.35 5.28
CA ILE A 109 -3.64 0.79 4.13
C ILE A 109 -4.56 -0.08 3.27
N THR A 110 -5.65 -0.59 3.84
CA THR A 110 -6.61 -1.47 3.14
C THR A 110 -7.59 -0.73 2.23
N THR A 111 -7.68 0.59 2.37
CA THR A 111 -8.57 1.48 1.60
C THR A 111 -7.79 2.31 0.60
#